data_AF-A0A9D9WYY4-F1
#
_entry.id   AF-A0A9D9WYY4-F1
#
_cell.length_a   1.000
_cell.length_b   1.000
_cell.length_c   1.000
_cell.angle_alpha   90.00
_cell.angle_beta   90.00
_cell.angle_gamma   90.00
#
_symmetry.space_group_name_H-M   'P 1'
#
loop_
_entity.id
_entity.type
_entity.pdbx_description
1 polymer ?
#
loop_
_entity_poly.entity_id
_entity_poly.type
_entity_poly.pdbx_seq_one_letter_code
_entity_poly.pdbx_strand_id
1 'polypeptide(L)'
;MIRPAVVRDIIDLYAKHGWVLRRVLLSAGSRAAVGSEAASLFGDAAVIDSPFDAAWFSRPPADGPIAWEIRNLGDTPYALVEHLDESSPDFENSLTDVGERLVSAVSAKRSA
;
A
#
# COMPACT_ATOMS: atom_id res chain seq x y z
N MET A 1 -7.69 3.50 11.37
CA MET A 1 -8.92 3.03 10.72
C MET A 1 -9.04 3.76 9.40
N ILE A 2 -9.22 3.02 8.32
CA ILE A 2 -9.34 3.60 6.97
C ILE A 2 -10.77 4.05 6.66
N ARG A 3 -10.91 4.97 5.72
CA ARG A 3 -12.20 5.41 5.19
C ARG A 3 -12.38 4.83 3.78
N PRO A 4 -13.29 3.86 3.54
CA PRO A 4 -13.41 3.17 2.26
C PRO A 4 -13.56 4.08 1.04
N ALA A 5 -14.33 5.16 1.15
CA ALA A 5 -14.49 6.14 0.07
C ALA A 5 -13.16 6.82 -0.30
N VAL A 6 -12.37 7.25 0.70
CA VAL A 6 -11.06 7.88 0.48
C VAL A 6 -10.07 6.89 -0.13
N VAL A 7 -10.13 5.64 0.30
CA VAL A 7 -9.29 4.56 -0.25
C VAL A 7 -9.61 4.31 -1.71
N ARG A 8 -10.90 4.31 -2.08
CA ARG A 8 -11.35 4.20 -3.48
C ARG A 8 -10.81 5.35 -4.33
N ASP A 9 -10.95 6.59 -3.86
CA ASP A 9 -10.43 7.77 -4.57
C ASP A 9 -8.91 7.70 -4.80
N ILE A 10 -8.16 7.18 -3.82
CA ILE A 10 -6.72 6.94 -3.94
C ILE A 10 -6.45 5.89 -5.03
N ILE A 11 -7.13 4.74 -4.99
CA ILE A 11 -6.91 3.66 -5.96
C ILE A 11 -7.23 4.14 -7.38
N ASP A 12 -8.36 4.84 -7.57
CA ASP A 12 -8.79 5.36 -8.86
C ASP A 12 -7.81 6.39 -9.41
N LEU A 13 -7.26 7.26 -8.55
CA LEU A 13 -6.22 8.21 -8.94
C LEU A 13 -4.95 7.51 -9.42
N TYR A 14 -4.51 6.46 -8.71
CA TYR A 14 -3.30 5.71 -9.06
C TYR A 14 -3.49 4.97 -10.38
N ALA A 15 -4.64 4.30 -10.55
CA ALA A 15 -5.02 3.62 -11.78
C ALA A 15 -5.03 4.58 -12.98
N LYS A 16 -5.58 5.79 -12.81
CA LYS A 16 -5.57 6.84 -13.84
C LYS A 16 -4.15 7.21 -14.30
N HIS A 17 -3.15 7.09 -13.43
CA HIS A 17 -1.75 7.38 -13.72
C HIS A 17 -0.92 6.14 -14.09
N GLY A 18 -1.59 5.00 -14.34
CA GLY A 18 -0.95 3.75 -14.77
C GLY A 18 -0.28 2.97 -13.64
N TRP A 19 -0.58 3.29 -12.39
CA TRP A 19 -0.19 2.47 -11.25
C TRP A 19 -1.21 1.34 -11.05
N VAL A 20 -0.70 0.18 -10.66
CA VAL A 20 -1.47 -1.03 -10.41
C VAL A 20 -1.45 -1.30 -8.90
N LEU A 21 -2.62 -1.41 -8.28
CA LEU A 21 -2.71 -1.88 -6.89
C LEU A 21 -2.29 -3.35 -6.82
N ARG A 22 -1.28 -3.65 -6.01
CA ARG A 22 -0.72 -5.01 -5.88
C ARG A 22 -1.12 -5.67 -4.57
N ARG A 23 -0.99 -4.93 -3.47
CA ARG A 23 -1.21 -5.45 -2.11
C ARG A 23 -1.84 -4.39 -1.23
N VAL A 24 -2.61 -4.83 -0.25
CA VAL A 24 -3.21 -3.98 0.78
C VAL A 24 -2.87 -4.59 2.13
N LEU A 25 -2.26 -3.79 2.99
CA LEU A 25 -1.95 -4.12 4.36
C LEU A 25 -3.06 -3.54 5.24
N LEU A 26 -3.76 -4.38 6.01
CA LEU A 26 -4.86 -3.93 6.86
C LEU A 26 -4.68 -4.39 8.31
N SER A 27 -4.92 -3.45 9.23
CA SER A 27 -5.17 -3.78 10.64
C SER A 27 -6.46 -4.57 10.81
N ALA A 28 -6.53 -5.40 11.86
CA ALA A 28 -7.72 -6.19 12.17
C ALA A 28 -8.99 -5.32 12.25
N GLY A 29 -8.87 -4.12 12.83
CA GLY A 29 -9.98 -3.16 12.89
C GLY A 29 -10.41 -2.63 11.52
N SER A 30 -9.46 -2.26 10.65
CA SER A 30 -9.77 -1.80 9.30
C SER A 30 -10.29 -2.93 8.41
N ARG A 31 -9.77 -4.15 8.56
CA ARG A 31 -10.27 -5.35 7.86
C ARG A 31 -11.72 -5.65 8.22
N ALA A 32 -12.06 -5.57 9.51
CA ALA A 32 -13.45 -5.71 9.95
C ALA A 32 -14.35 -4.59 9.43
N ALA A 33 -13.84 -3.35 9.37
CA ALA A 33 -14.59 -2.20 8.86
C ALA A 33 -14.88 -2.29 7.35
N VAL A 34 -13.96 -2.85 6.56
CA VAL A 34 -14.18 -3.08 5.12
C VAL A 34 -15.07 -4.30 4.87
N GLY A 35 -14.96 -5.35 5.69
CA GLY A 35 -15.85 -6.50 5.69
C GLY A 35 -16.03 -7.12 4.29
N SER A 36 -17.29 -7.25 3.86
CA SER A 36 -17.65 -7.84 2.55
C SER A 36 -17.34 -6.93 1.35
N GLU A 37 -17.03 -5.65 1.56
CA GLU A 37 -16.66 -4.72 0.48
C GLU A 37 -15.19 -4.84 0.04
N ALA A 38 -14.40 -5.69 0.71
CA ALA A 38 -12.97 -5.80 0.40
C ALA A 38 -12.73 -6.17 -1.07
N ALA A 39 -13.50 -7.12 -1.60
CA ALA A 39 -13.39 -7.54 -3.00
C ALA A 39 -13.78 -6.42 -3.98
N SER A 40 -14.80 -5.62 -3.67
CA SER A 40 -15.26 -4.52 -4.54
C SER A 40 -14.39 -3.26 -4.43
N LEU A 41 -13.59 -3.14 -3.36
CA LEU A 41 -12.69 -2.02 -3.12
C LEU A 41 -11.28 -2.29 -3.65
N PHE A 42 -10.77 -3.51 -3.45
CA PHE A 42 -9.37 -3.85 -3.75
C PHE A 42 -9.20 -4.74 -5.00
N GLY A 43 -10.29 -5.26 -5.57
CA GLY A 43 -10.23 -6.13 -6.74
C GLY A 43 -9.37 -7.36 -6.48
N ASP A 44 -8.41 -7.62 -7.38
CA ASP A 44 -7.51 -8.77 -7.33
C ASP A 44 -6.29 -8.56 -6.40
N ALA A 45 -6.17 -7.39 -5.76
CA ALA A 45 -5.02 -7.09 -4.91
C ALA A 45 -5.02 -7.99 -3.65
N ALA A 46 -3.83 -8.48 -3.28
CA ALA A 46 -3.69 -9.32 -2.10
C ALA A 46 -3.94 -8.50 -0.82
N VAL A 47 -4.91 -8.94 0.01
CA VAL A 47 -5.21 -8.29 1.30
C VAL A 47 -4.52 -9.05 2.44
N ILE A 48 -3.47 -8.45 2.98
CA ILE A 48 -2.56 -9.02 3.98
C ILE A 48 -2.85 -8.39 5.34
N ASP A 49 -2.88 -9.22 6.39
CA ASP A 49 -3.03 -8.74 7.76
C ASP A 49 -1.74 -8.06 8.23
N SER A 50 -1.87 -6.87 8.81
CA SER A 50 -0.74 -6.02 9.22
C SER A 50 -1.13 -5.14 10.41
N PRO A 51 -0.22 -4.73 11.31
CA PRO A 51 -0.56 -3.79 12.38
C PRO A 51 -0.86 -2.36 11.88
N PHE A 52 -0.66 -2.07 10.60
CA PHE A 52 -0.90 -0.74 10.00
C PHE A 52 -1.67 -0.84 8.68
N ASP A 53 -2.29 0.27 8.29
CA ASP A 53 -3.14 0.34 7.11
C ASP A 53 -2.38 1.01 5.94
N ALA A 54 -2.05 0.26 4.89
CA ALA A 54 -1.31 0.75 3.73
C ALA A 54 -1.68 0.03 2.43
N ALA A 55 -1.33 0.62 1.28
CA ALA A 55 -1.48 0.01 -0.03
C ALA A 55 -0.16 0.07 -0.81
N TRP A 56 0.17 -1.04 -1.46
CA TRP A 56 1.29 -1.17 -2.39
C TRP A 56 0.83 -1.05 -3.82
N PHE A 57 1.46 -0.15 -4.55
CA PHE A 57 1.25 0.08 -5.97
C PHE A 57 2.54 -0.19 -6.74
N SER A 58 2.43 -0.67 -7.98
CA SER A 58 3.57 -0.72 -8.89
C SER A 58 3.22 -0.10 -10.24
N ARG A 59 4.23 0.33 -11.01
CA ARG A 59 4.02 0.95 -12.33
C ARG A 59 4.88 0.29 -13.42
N PRO A 60 4.31 -0.59 -14.26
CA PRO A 60 5.04 -1.24 -15.37
C PRO A 60 4.99 -0.43 -16.70
N PRO A 61 5.95 -0.57 -17.65
CA PRO A 61 7.25 -1.23 -17.57
C PRO A 61 8.48 -0.33 -17.86
N ALA A 62 9.58 -0.63 -17.19
CA ALA A 62 10.92 -0.60 -17.77
C ALA A 62 11.59 -1.93 -17.35
N ASP A 63 12.31 -2.58 -18.27
CA ASP A 63 13.03 -3.82 -17.99
C ASP A 63 13.98 -3.61 -16.79
N GLY A 64 13.96 -4.52 -15.81
CA GLY A 64 14.68 -4.36 -14.52
C GLY A 64 13.80 -3.91 -13.34
N PRO A 65 14.40 -3.32 -12.28
CA PRO A 65 13.67 -2.86 -11.11
C PRO A 65 12.55 -1.87 -11.47
N ILE A 66 11.33 -2.15 -11.04
CA ILE A 66 10.17 -1.28 -11.30
C ILE A 66 9.86 -0.41 -10.10
N ALA A 67 9.20 0.72 -10.34
CA ALA A 67 8.73 1.57 -9.25
C ALA A 67 7.63 0.86 -8.46
N TRP A 68 7.88 0.69 -7.16
CA TRP A 68 6.94 0.26 -6.14
C TRP A 68 6.71 1.40 -5.16
N GLU A 69 5.46 1.71 -4.87
CA GLU A 69 5.09 2.71 -3.89
C GLU A 69 4.24 2.09 -2.79
N ILE A 70 4.61 2.33 -1.52
CA ILE A 70 3.73 2.08 -0.39
C ILE A 70 3.12 3.39 0.09
N ARG A 71 1.79 3.41 0.23
CA ARG A 71 1.02 4.57 0.69
C ARG A 71 0.26 4.25 1.95
N ASN A 72 0.38 5.12 2.97
CA ASN A 72 -0.43 5.04 4.17
C ASN A 72 -1.90 5.36 3.85
N LEU A 73 -2.83 4.51 4.30
CA LEU A 73 -4.27 4.68 4.09
C LEU A 73 -4.98 5.34 5.29
N GLY A 74 -4.26 5.56 6.39
CA GLY A 74 -4.77 6.32 7.53
C GLY A 74 -4.77 7.84 7.30
N ASP A 75 -5.09 8.61 8.34
CA ASP A 75 -5.30 10.05 8.21
C ASP A 75 -4.05 10.90 7.95
N THR A 76 -2.86 10.32 8.09
CA THR A 76 -1.58 10.99 7.85
C THR A 76 -1.14 10.70 6.41
N PRO A 77 -1.25 11.63 5.44
CA PRO A 77 -0.86 11.35 4.07
C PRO A 77 0.66 11.19 3.99
N TYR A 78 1.11 9.98 3.63
CA TYR A 78 2.52 9.68 3.45
C TYR A 78 2.68 8.50 2.52
N ALA A 79 3.72 8.53 1.68
CA ALA A 79 4.07 7.45 0.80
C ALA A 79 5.59 7.39 0.62
N LEU A 80 6.09 6.21 0.27
CA LEU A 80 7.48 5.96 -0.09
C LEU A 80 7.52 5.24 -1.43
N VAL A 81 8.38 5.72 -2.33
CA VAL A 81 8.62 5.09 -3.64
C VAL A 81 10.02 4.49 -3.64
N GLU A 82 10.14 3.26 -4.10
CA GLU A 82 11.39 2.51 -4.23
C GLU A 82 11.42 1.80 -5.60
N HIS A 83 12.61 1.49 -6.11
CA HIS A 83 12.76 0.66 -7.31
C HIS A 83 13.10 -0.75 -6.86
N LEU A 84 12.17 -1.68 -7.06
CA LEU A 84 12.29 -3.07 -6.58
C LEU A 84 12.28 -4.04 -7.76
N ASP A 85 13.14 -5.05 -7.68
CA ASP A 85 13.18 -6.16 -8.62
C ASP A 85 12.28 -7.30 -8.11
N GLU A 86 11.14 -7.52 -8.79
CA GLU A 86 10.19 -8.59 -8.45
C GLU A 86 10.82 -9.99 -8.61
N SER A 87 11.91 -10.14 -9.37
CA SER A 87 12.60 -11.42 -9.57
C SER A 87 13.66 -11.72 -8.51
N SER A 88 14.00 -10.73 -7.68
CA SER A 88 14.99 -10.89 -6.61
C SER A 88 14.50 -11.86 -5.53
N PRO A 89 15.37 -12.75 -5.02
CA PRO A 89 15.03 -13.58 -3.86
C PRO A 89 14.75 -12.75 -2.59
N ASP A 90 15.25 -11.50 -2.54
CA ASP A 90 15.08 -10.59 -1.41
C ASP A 90 13.89 -9.63 -1.58
N PHE A 91 13.04 -9.84 -2.59
CA PHE A 91 11.93 -8.95 -2.90
C PHE A 91 10.95 -8.77 -1.74
N GLU A 92 10.56 -9.87 -1.07
CA GLU A 92 9.65 -9.81 0.09
C GLU A 92 10.29 -9.13 1.32
N ASN A 93 11.59 -9.35 1.53
CA ASN A 93 12.34 -8.67 2.59
C ASN A 93 12.38 -7.16 2.31
N SER A 94 12.62 -6.78 1.06
CA SER A 94 12.64 -5.38 0.62
C SER A 94 11.29 -4.69 0.84
N LEU A 95 10.16 -5.36 0.54
CA LEU A 95 8.83 -4.83 0.83
C LEU A 95 8.60 -4.66 2.34
N THR A 96 9.09 -5.60 3.15
CA THR A 96 8.98 -5.52 4.61
C THR A 96 9.75 -4.31 5.15
N ASP A 97 11.02 -4.16 4.77
CA ASP A 97 11.89 -3.05 5.19
C ASP A 97 11.30 -1.68 4.84
N VAL A 98 10.77 -1.54 3.62
CA VAL A 98 10.13 -0.29 3.17
C VAL A 98 8.82 -0.05 3.93
N GLY A 99 8.08 -1.11 4.26
CA GLY A 99 6.91 -1.04 5.13
C GLY A 99 7.23 -0.52 6.53
N GLU A 100 8.30 -1.01 7.15
CA GLU A 100 8.76 -0.54 8.48
C GLU A 100 9.20 0.93 8.45
N ARG A 101 9.86 1.34 7.37
CA ARG A 101 10.22 2.75 7.12
C ARG A 101 8.98 3.64 7.00
N LEU A 102 7.94 3.18 6.29
CA LEU A 102 6.66 3.88 6.20
C LEU A 102 6.07 4.09 7.61
N VAL A 103 5.99 3.02 8.41
CA VAL A 103 5.42 3.07 9.77
C VAL A 103 6.19 4.06 10.66
N SER A 104 7.52 4.00 10.60
CA SER A 104 8.39 4.90 11.37
C SER A 104 8.18 6.36 10.99
N ALA A 105 8.12 6.66 9.69
CA ALA A 105 7.91 8.01 9.18
C ALA A 105 6.52 8.57 9.50
N VAL A 106 5.47 7.75 9.36
CA VAL A 106 4.10 8.13 9.74
C VAL A 106 4.00 8.41 11.23
N SER A 107 4.62 7.58 12.07
CA SER A 107 4.64 7.76 13.52
C SER A 107 5.34 9.06 13.91
N ALA A 108 6.53 9.33 13.35
CA ALA A 108 7.25 10.57 13.57
C ALA A 108 6.44 11.81 13.18
N LYS A 109 5.68 11.74 12.08
CA LYS A 109 4.81 12.84 11.61
C LYS A 109 3.58 13.10 12.48
N ARG A 110 3.11 12.11 13.24
CA ARG A 110 1.98 12.29 14.17
C ARG A 110 2.40 12.91 15.50
N SER A 111 3.68 12.81 15.85
CA SER A 111 4.25 13.36 17.08
C SER A 111 4.82 14.77 16.92
N ALA A 112 4.82 15.30 15.70
CA ALA A 112 5.28 16.64 15.35
C ALA A 112 4.10 17.62 15.26
#